data_AF-A0A3D0DYX2-F1
#
_entry.id   AF-A0A3D0DYX2-F1
#
_cell.length_a   1.000
_cell.length_b   1.000
_cell.length_c   1.000
_cell.angle_alpha   90.00
_cell.angle_beta   90.00
_cell.angle_gamma   90.00
#
_symmetry.space_group_name_H-M   'P 1'
#
loop_
_entity.id
_entity.type
_entity.pdbx_description
1 polymer ?
#
loop_
_entity_poly.entity_id
_entity_poly.type
_entity_poly.pdbx_seq_one_letter_code
_entity_poly.pdbx_strand_id
1 'polypeptide(L)' 'IAGRESNGPDAALAELYRGKKTVITPLLENSAGDVGLVAAAWRLCGAVIHTLTPEQHDAVFAAV' A
#
# COMPACT_ATOMS: atom_id res chain seq x y z
N ILE A 1 -8.71 0.74 4.55
CA ILE A 1 -7.51 1.58 4.84
C ILE A 1 -6.78 0.94 6.03
N ALA A 2 -5.45 1.03 6.10
CA ALA A 2 -4.69 0.65 7.29
C ALA A 2 -4.41 1.89 8.14
N GLY A 3 -4.78 1.86 9.42
CA GLY A 3 -4.73 2.99 10.34
C GLY A 3 -5.70 2.79 11.51
N ARG A 4 -5.61 3.65 12.53
CA ARG A 4 -6.59 3.78 13.63
C ARG A 4 -6.83 5.26 13.89
N GLU A 5 -7.83 5.59 14.73
CA GLU A 5 -8.10 6.98 15.13
C GLU A 5 -7.03 7.60 16.06
N SER A 6 -6.03 6.82 16.46
CA SER A 6 -4.91 7.22 17.33
C SER A 6 -3.74 7.80 16.53
N ASN A 7 -3.12 8.86 17.05
CA ASN A 7 -2.09 9.65 16.35
C ASN A 7 -0.74 9.63 17.09
N GLY A 8 0.34 9.92 16.37
CA GLY A 8 1.70 10.02 16.91
C GLY A 8 2.51 8.70 16.84
N PRO A 9 3.84 8.76 17.07
CA PRO A 9 4.72 7.59 16.97
C PRO A 9 4.39 6.51 18.00
N ASP A 10 3.91 6.89 19.18
CA ASP A 10 3.53 5.94 20.25
C ASP A 10 2.30 5.08 19.90
N ALA A 11 1.53 5.49 18.89
CA ALA A 11 0.41 4.71 18.35
C ALA A 11 0.83 3.70 17.26
N ALA A 12 2.12 3.67 16.87
CA ALA A 12 2.62 2.78 15.83
C ALA A 12 2.52 1.30 16.24
N LEU A 13 2.21 0.44 15.25
CA LEU A 13 2.08 -1.00 15.46
C LEU A 13 3.03 -1.73 14.50
N ALA A 14 3.90 -2.58 15.03
CA ALA A 14 4.77 -3.45 14.23
C ALA A 14 3.98 -4.40 13.30
N GLU A 15 2.71 -4.69 13.64
CA GLU A 15 1.81 -5.53 12.86
C GLU A 15 0.86 -4.77 11.92
N LEU A 16 0.94 -3.43 11.83
CA LEU A 16 -0.09 -2.58 11.19
C LEU A 16 -0.53 -3.06 9.80
N TYR A 17 0.41 -3.58 9.02
CA TYR A 17 0.22 -3.99 7.63
C TYR A 17 -0.09 -5.48 7.43
N ARG A 18 -0.04 -6.31 8.48
CA ARG A 18 -0.29 -7.76 8.38
C ARG A 18 -1.71 -8.03 7.89
N GLY A 19 -1.82 -8.73 6.77
CA GLY A 19 -3.09 -9.04 6.10
C GLY A 19 -3.83 -7.82 5.55
N LYS A 20 -3.22 -6.63 5.52
CA LYS A 20 -3.83 -5.42 4.95
C LYS A 20 -3.51 -5.31 3.46
N LYS A 21 -4.44 -4.72 2.70
CA LYS A 21 -4.23 -4.42 1.29
C LYS A 21 -3.33 -3.18 1.16
N THR A 22 -2.25 -3.30 0.41
CA THR A 22 -1.42 -2.18 -0.06
C THR A 22 -1.59 -2.08 -1.57
N VAL A 23 -2.01 -0.93 -2.07
CA VAL A 23 -2.12 -0.67 -3.51
C VAL A 23 -0.83 -0.02 -3.98
N ILE A 24 -0.32 -0.45 -5.13
CA ILE A 24 0.77 0.20 -5.86
C ILE A 24 0.22 0.66 -7.20
N THR A 25 0.41 1.93 -7.53
CA THR A 25 -0.04 2.58 -8.78
C THR A 25 1.17 2.98 -9.61
N PRO A 26 1.80 2.04 -10.36
CA PRO A 26 3.00 2.34 -11.12
C PRO A 26 2.71 3.28 -12.28
N LEU A 27 3.60 4.25 -12.50
CA LEU A 27 3.62 5.12 -13.67
C LEU A 27 4.45 4.50 -14.80
N LEU A 28 4.31 5.05 -16.01
CA LEU A 28 5.01 4.54 -17.20
C LEU A 28 6.54 4.67 -17.10
N GLU A 29 7.05 5.68 -16.39
CA GLU A 29 8.48 5.82 -16.13
C GLU A 29 9.04 4.87 -15.05
N ASN A 30 8.19 4.16 -14.30
CA ASN A 30 8.65 3.26 -13.24
C ASN A 30 9.12 1.93 -13.83
N SER A 31 10.36 1.53 -13.54
CA SER A 31 10.84 0.22 -13.99
C SER A 31 10.12 -0.91 -13.23
N ALA A 32 9.93 -2.05 -13.91
CA ALA A 32 9.37 -3.24 -13.27
C ALA A 32 10.24 -3.74 -12.10
N GLY A 33 11.55 -3.43 -12.09
CA GLY A 33 12.47 -3.74 -11.01
C GLY A 33 12.17 -2.93 -9.74
N ASP A 34 12.00 -1.60 -9.88
CA ASP A 34 11.72 -0.71 -8.75
C ASP A 34 10.34 -1.00 -8.14
N VAL A 35 9.33 -1.20 -8.98
CA VAL A 35 7.98 -1.62 -8.57
C VAL A 35 8.05 -2.98 -7.86
N GLY A 36 8.85 -3.91 -8.36
CA GLY A 36 9.09 -5.22 -7.74
C GLY A 36 9.74 -5.12 -6.37
N LEU A 37 10.75 -4.25 -6.21
CA LEU A 37 11.46 -4.00 -4.96
C LEU A 37 10.52 -3.42 -3.88
N VAL A 38 9.75 -2.39 -4.24
CA VAL A 38 8.75 -1.78 -3.33
C VAL A 38 7.67 -2.81 -2.95
N ALA A 39 7.18 -3.59 -3.91
CA ALA A 39 6.21 -4.66 -3.63
C ALA A 39 6.78 -5.76 -2.72
N ALA A 40 8.07 -6.10 -2.85
CA ALA A 40 8.73 -7.07 -1.98
C ALA A 40 8.85 -6.55 -0.55
N ALA A 41 9.27 -5.29 -0.35
CA ALA A 41 9.35 -4.66 0.97
C ALA A 41 7.99 -4.69 1.70
N TRP A 42 6.90 -4.34 1.01
CA TRP A 42 5.55 -4.40 1.60
C TRP A 42 5.08 -5.83 1.94
N ARG A 43 5.44 -6.84 1.12
CA ARG A 43 5.14 -8.25 1.44
C ARG A 43 5.89 -8.72 2.70
N LEU A 44 7.12 -8.27 2.94
CA LEU A 44 7.86 -8.57 4.17
C LEU A 44 7.17 -7.98 5.43
N CYS A 45 6.48 -6.86 5.30
CA CYS A 45 5.61 -6.30 6.34
C CYS A 45 4.28 -7.07 6.51
N GLY A 46 4.05 -8.14 5.75
CA GLY A 46 2.83 -8.95 5.76
C GLY A 46 1.66 -8.38 4.96
N ALA A 47 1.89 -7.38 4.10
CA ALA A 47 0.86 -6.77 3.28
C ALA A 47 0.49 -7.60 2.04
N VAL A 48 -0.77 -7.49 1.62
CA VAL A 48 -1.31 -8.07 0.39
C VAL A 48 -1.24 -7.00 -0.71
N ILE A 49 -0.40 -7.23 -1.71
CA ILE A 49 -0.17 -6.27 -2.80
C ILE A 49 -1.29 -6.37 -3.84
N HIS A 50 -1.87 -5.22 -4.17
CA HIS A 50 -2.70 -5.02 -5.36
C HIS A 50 -2.04 -3.97 -6.26
N THR A 51 -2.14 -4.16 -7.57
CA THR A 51 -1.70 -3.18 -8.56
C THR A 51 -2.92 -2.64 -9.29
N LEU A 52 -3.02 -1.31 -9.37
CA LEU A 52 -4.08 -0.57 -10.08
C LEU A 52 -3.43 0.53 -10.92
N THR A 53 -4.14 1.10 -11.89
CA THR A 53 -3.74 2.42 -12.42
C THR A 53 -4.05 3.53 -11.40
N PRO A 54 -3.43 4.71 -11.47
CA PRO A 54 -3.79 5.85 -10.61
C PRO A 54 -5.30 6.18 -10.67
N GLU A 55 -5.90 6.16 -11.84
CA GLU A 55 -7.32 6.47 -12.05
C GLU A 55 -8.23 5.40 -11.42
N GLN A 56 -7.84 4.13 -11.49
CA GLN A 56 -8.54 3.03 -10.83
C GLN A 56 -8.45 3.12 -9.30
N HIS A 57 -7.30 3.50 -8.77
CA HIS A 57 -7.12 3.72 -7.33
C HIS A 57 -8.07 4.83 -6.84
N ASP A 58 -8.05 5.99 -7.50
CA ASP A 58 -8.84 7.14 -7.11
C ASP A 58 -10.35 6.88 -7.26
N ALA A 59 -10.79 6.19 -8.32
CA ALA A 59 -12.18 5.78 -8.49
C ALA A 59 -12.66 4.81 -7.40
N VAL A 60 -11.80 3.87 -6.95
CA VAL A 60 -12.12 2.95 -5.84
C VAL A 60 -12.18 3.68 -4.50
N PHE A 61 -11.32 4.68 -4.28
CA PHE A 61 -11.29 5.46 -3.04
C PHE A 61 -12.34 6.57 -2.96
N ALA A 62 -12.79 7.12 -4.09
CA ALA A 62 -13.87 8.11 -4.14
C ALA A 62 -15.27 7.50 -3.93
N ALA A 63 -15.39 6.17 -3.96
CA ALA A 63 -16.63 5.42 -3.81
C ALA A 63 -16.87 4.88 -2.38
N VAL A 64 -16.05 5.26 -1.39
CA VAL A 64 -16.07 4.74 0.00
C VAL A 64 -16.05 5.84 1.06
#